data_AF-A0A418MRP1-F1
#
_entry.id   AF-A0A418MRP1-F1
#
_cell.length_a   1.000
_cell.length_b   1.000
_cell.length_c   1.000
_cell.angle_alpha   90.00
_cell.angle_beta   90.00
_cell.angle_gamma   90.00
#
_symmetry.space_group_name_H-M   'P 1'
#
loop_
_entity.id
_entity.type
_entity.pdbx_description
1 polymer ?
#
loop_
_entity_poly.entity_id
_entity_poly.type
_entity_poly.pdbx_seq_one_letter_code
_entity_poly.pdbx_strand_id
1 'polypeptide(L)'
;MITTRLPTPGDGPAPERPRAAGDGPPHTPLRPMWCCRADGQPWPCAQARLLLTVEYDGNRIGLSIYLAGLMYEAMRDLYRLNPYDAPAPAALFARFLTWATP
;
A
#
# COMPACT_ATOMS: atom_id res chain seq x y z
N MET A 1 -6.44 3.38 36.47
CA MET A 1 -5.68 3.22 35.21
C MET A 1 -6.62 3.54 34.07
N ILE A 2 -6.36 4.59 33.29
CA ILE A 2 -7.22 4.98 32.15
C ILE A 2 -6.69 4.24 30.92
N THR A 3 -7.37 3.15 30.53
CA THR A 3 -7.13 2.50 29.24
C THR A 3 -7.92 3.28 28.20
N THR A 4 -7.26 4.21 27.51
CA THR A 4 -7.87 4.87 26.36
C THR A 4 -8.00 3.84 25.24
N ARG A 5 -9.18 3.24 25.08
CA ARG A 5 -9.53 2.52 23.85
C ARG A 5 -9.67 3.56 22.75
N LEU A 6 -8.62 3.70 21.94
CA LEU A 6 -8.71 4.44 20.69
C LEU A 6 -9.74 3.71 19.79
N PRO A 7 -10.64 4.45 19.11
CA PRO A 7 -11.50 3.85 18.11
C PRO A 7 -10.65 3.21 17.01
N THR A 8 -11.12 2.10 16.46
CA THR A 8 -10.48 1.48 15.30
C THR A 8 -10.47 2.50 14.16
N PRO A 9 -9.32 2.78 13.53
CA PRO A 9 -9.29 3.57 12.30
C PRO A 9 -10.29 3.00 11.29
N GLY A 10 -11.00 3.88 10.59
CA GLY A 10 -11.81 3.46 9.44
C GLY A 10 -10.94 2.81 8.37
N ASP A 11 -11.57 2.10 7.44
CA ASP A 11 -10.84 1.44 6.37
C ASP A 11 -10.04 2.48 5.55
N GLY A 12 -8.81 2.12 5.19
CA GLY A 12 -7.94 2.93 4.36
C GLY A 12 -8.51 3.20 2.95
N PRO A 13 -7.78 3.96 2.12
CA PRO A 13 -8.24 4.30 0.78
C PRO A 13 -8.42 3.04 -0.09
N ALA A 14 -9.33 3.12 -1.07
CA ALA A 14 -9.56 2.02 -1.99
C ALA A 14 -8.27 1.68 -2.80
N PRO A 15 -7.90 0.39 -2.90
CA PRO A 15 -6.71 -0.07 -3.63
C PRO A 15 -6.91 -0.10 -5.16
N GLU A 16 -7.38 1.00 -5.73
CA GLU A 16 -7.75 1.09 -7.16
C GLU A 16 -6.67 1.72 -8.04
N ARG A 17 -5.59 2.23 -7.44
CA ARG A 17 -4.46 2.85 -8.14
C ARG A 17 -3.22 1.96 -8.13
N PRO A 18 -2.30 2.15 -9.09
CA PRO A 18 -2.36 3.06 -10.23
C PRO A 18 -3.41 2.66 -11.28
N ARG A 19 -3.90 3.64 -12.03
CA ARG A 19 -4.77 3.36 -13.18
C ARG A 19 -4.00 2.56 -14.24
N ALA A 20 -4.71 1.69 -14.96
CA ALA A 20 -4.12 0.96 -16.09
C ALA A 20 -3.62 1.95 -17.15
N ALA A 21 -2.37 1.82 -17.57
CA ALA A 21 -1.76 2.66 -18.60
C ALA A 21 -1.86 2.06 -20.02
N GLY A 22 -2.42 0.85 -20.16
CA GLY A 22 -2.59 0.13 -21.43
C GLY A 22 -3.53 -1.07 -21.29
N ASP A 23 -3.51 -1.98 -22.27
CA ASP A 23 -4.43 -3.13 -22.34
C ASP A 23 -4.12 -4.27 -21.36
N GLY A 24 -2.99 -4.18 -20.63
CA GLY A 24 -2.61 -5.15 -19.62
C GLY A 24 -3.43 -5.02 -18.32
N PRO A 25 -3.44 -6.06 -17.46
CA PRO A 25 -4.07 -5.98 -16.16
C PRO A 25 -3.47 -4.81 -15.35
N PRO A 26 -4.28 -4.07 -14.58
CA PRO A 26 -3.79 -2.95 -13.79
C PRO A 26 -2.81 -3.44 -12.71
N HIS A 27 -1.74 -2.67 -12.49
CA HIS A 27 -0.78 -2.94 -11.42
C HIS A 27 -1.30 -2.54 -10.03
N THR A 28 -2.58 -2.78 -9.74
CA THR A 28 -3.25 -2.53 -8.45
C THR A 28 -2.95 -3.62 -7.42
N PRO A 29 -3.07 -3.34 -6.11
CA PRO A 29 -2.91 -4.35 -5.07
C PRO A 29 -4.04 -5.39 -5.05
N LEU A 30 -3.68 -6.64 -4.75
CA LEU A 30 -4.59 -7.76 -4.49
C LEU A 30 -4.64 -8.04 -2.98
N ARG A 31 -5.71 -7.62 -2.31
CA ARG A 31 -5.96 -7.97 -0.89
C ARG A 31 -6.41 -9.43 -0.77
N PRO A 32 -6.11 -10.13 0.34
CA PRO A 32 -5.34 -9.69 1.52
C PRO A 32 -3.83 -9.98 1.43
N MET A 33 -3.34 -10.54 0.32
CA MET A 33 -1.93 -10.91 0.17
C MET A 33 -1.02 -9.72 -0.19
N TRP A 34 -1.60 -8.61 -0.64
CA TRP A 34 -0.91 -7.41 -1.09
C TRP A 34 0.14 -7.67 -2.16
N CYS A 35 -0.11 -8.63 -3.06
CA CYS A 35 0.67 -8.77 -4.29
C CYS A 35 0.07 -7.89 -5.39
N CYS A 36 0.81 -7.65 -6.47
CA CYS A 36 0.32 -6.96 -7.63
C CYS A 36 -0.55 -7.90 -8.47
N ARG A 37 -1.73 -7.44 -8.91
CA ARG A 37 -2.61 -8.23 -9.78
C ARG A 37 -1.98 -8.61 -11.12
N ALA A 38 -1.09 -7.77 -11.63
CA ALA A 38 -0.52 -7.94 -12.97
C ALA A 38 0.68 -8.90 -13.00
N ASP A 39 1.55 -8.85 -11.99
CA ASP A 39 2.84 -9.57 -11.99
C ASP A 39 3.07 -10.47 -10.77
N GLY A 40 2.16 -10.48 -9.80
CA GLY A 40 2.25 -11.29 -8.58
C GLY A 40 3.34 -10.86 -7.59
N GLN A 41 4.12 -9.81 -7.87
CA GLN A 41 5.16 -9.32 -6.98
C GLN A 41 4.58 -8.57 -5.77
N PRO A 42 5.32 -8.40 -4.67
CA PRO A 42 4.88 -7.58 -3.55
C PRO A 42 4.51 -6.16 -4.00
N TRP A 43 3.24 -5.78 -3.87
CA TRP A 43 2.75 -4.45 -4.22
C TRP A 43 3.18 -3.40 -3.18
N PRO A 44 3.74 -2.23 -3.52
CA PRO A 44 3.92 -1.70 -4.87
C PRO A 44 5.09 -2.37 -5.60
N CYS A 45 4.80 -3.01 -6.72
CA CYS A 45 5.81 -3.55 -7.63
C CYS A 45 6.48 -2.41 -8.43
N ALA A 46 7.58 -2.68 -9.13
CA ALA A 46 8.34 -1.64 -9.84
C ALA A 46 7.47 -0.80 -10.80
N GLN A 47 6.62 -1.44 -11.60
CA GLN A 47 5.71 -0.74 -12.50
C GLN A 47 4.67 0.09 -11.73
N ALA A 48 4.12 -0.44 -10.62
CA ALA A 48 3.18 0.31 -9.81
C ALA A 48 3.82 1.60 -9.25
N ARG A 49 5.08 1.54 -8.81
CA ARG A 49 5.81 2.72 -8.30
C ARG A 49 6.01 3.78 -9.37
N LEU A 50 6.38 3.36 -10.58
CA LEU A 50 6.53 4.26 -11.73
C LEU A 50 5.20 4.93 -12.07
N LEU A 51 4.14 4.14 -12.26
CA LEU A 51 2.81 4.66 -12.61
C LEU A 51 2.24 5.59 -11.54
N LEU A 52 2.37 5.24 -10.26
CA LEU A 52 1.93 6.10 -9.15
C LEU A 52 2.73 7.41 -9.10
N THR A 53 4.02 7.37 -9.41
CA THR A 53 4.85 8.59 -9.46
C THR A 53 4.39 9.53 -10.57
N VAL A 54 4.04 8.99 -11.74
CA VAL A 54 3.49 9.77 -12.86
C VAL A 54 2.08 10.28 -12.54
N GLU A 55 1.22 9.43 -11.99
CA GLU A 55 -0.18 9.78 -11.70
C GLU A 55 -0.31 10.87 -10.62
N TYR A 56 0.64 10.92 -9.68
CA TYR A 56 0.72 11.92 -8.63
C TYR A 56 1.83 12.96 -8.90
N ASP A 57 2.24 13.15 -10.16
CA ASP A 57 3.16 14.23 -10.50
C ASP A 57 2.59 15.59 -10.05
N GLY A 58 3.42 16.42 -9.44
CA GLY A 58 2.99 17.65 -8.77
C GLY A 58 2.23 17.47 -7.44
N ASN A 59 1.96 16.24 -6.97
CA ASN A 59 1.29 15.96 -5.69
C ASN A 59 1.93 14.81 -4.90
N ARG A 60 3.23 14.94 -4.61
CA ARG A 60 4.02 13.95 -3.83
C ARG A 60 3.50 13.74 -2.40
N ILE A 61 2.95 14.78 -1.78
CA ILE A 61 2.32 14.70 -0.45
C ILE A 61 1.08 13.80 -0.51
N GLY A 62 0.22 14.01 -1.52
CA GLY A 62 -0.95 13.15 -1.74
C GLY A 62 -0.59 11.69 -2.01
N LEU A 63 0.50 11.44 -2.74
CA LEU A 63 1.04 10.09 -2.94
C LEU A 63 1.46 9.45 -1.61
N SER A 64 2.20 10.19 -0.78
CA SER A 64 2.65 9.72 0.54
C SER A 64 1.46 9.39 1.45
N ILE A 65 0.43 10.24 1.49
CA ILE A 65 -0.79 10.01 2.28
C ILE A 65 -1.54 8.75 1.79
N TYR A 66 -1.70 8.61 0.47
CA TYR A 66 -2.34 7.44 -0.12
C TYR A 66 -1.60 6.14 0.25
N LEU A 67 -0.28 6.12 0.09
CA LEU A 67 0.55 4.97 0.40
C LEU A 67 0.61 4.65 1.89
N ALA A 68 0.56 5.66 2.77
CA ALA A 68 0.51 5.44 4.21
C ALA A 68 -0.80 4.75 4.63
N GLY A 69 -1.93 5.16 4.04
CA GLY A 69 -3.21 4.49 4.26
C GLY A 69 -3.20 3.03 3.80
N LEU A 70 -2.66 2.76 2.62
CA LEU A 70 -2.52 1.39 2.11
C LEU A 70 -1.50 0.55 2.92
N MET A 71 -0.42 1.14 3.41
CA MET A 71 0.55 0.46 4.27
C MET A 71 -0.13 -0.02 5.56
N TYR A 72 -1.02 0.79 6.15
CA TYR A 72 -1.77 0.41 7.35
C TYR A 72 -2.72 -0.76 7.08
N GLU A 73 -3.48 -0.71 5.98
CA GLU A 73 -4.35 -1.81 5.56
C GLU A 73 -3.54 -3.09 5.24
N ALA A 74 -2.37 -2.95 4.63
CA ALA A 74 -1.46 -4.06 4.37
C ALA A 74 -0.95 -4.70 5.65
N MET A 75 -0.58 -3.90 6.64
CA MET A 75 -0.20 -4.41 7.96
C MET A 75 -1.35 -5.19 8.59
N ARG A 76 -2.56 -4.63 8.60
CA ARG A 76 -3.76 -5.29 9.16
C ARG A 76 -4.04 -6.63 8.49
N ASP A 77 -4.04 -6.67 7.17
CA ASP A 77 -4.34 -7.88 6.40
C ASP A 77 -3.24 -8.95 6.55
N LEU A 78 -1.97 -8.58 6.39
CA LEU A 78 -0.86 -9.53 6.43
C LEU A 78 -0.69 -10.14 7.82
N TYR A 79 -0.83 -9.33 8.88
CA TYR A 79 -0.77 -9.82 10.25
C TYR A 79 -1.97 -10.71 10.59
N ARG A 80 -3.14 -10.45 9.98
CA ARG A 80 -4.31 -11.34 10.13
C ARG A 80 -4.15 -12.64 9.34
N LEU A 81 -3.54 -12.59 8.16
CA LEU A 81 -3.34 -13.73 7.27
C LEU A 81 -2.29 -14.70 7.85
N ASN A 82 -1.17 -14.18 8.36
CA ASN A 82 -0.16 -14.97 9.04
C ASN A 82 0.52 -14.17 10.17
N PRO A 83 0.05 -14.29 11.42
CA PRO A 83 0.62 -13.56 12.55
C PRO A 83 2.09 -13.89 12.86
N TYR A 84 2.58 -15.05 12.43
CA TYR A 84 3.90 -15.55 12.83
C TYR A 84 5.01 -15.24 11.82
N ASP A 85 4.65 -14.86 10.59
CA ASP A 85 5.59 -14.59 9.48
C ASP A 85 5.24 -13.27 8.76
N ALA A 86 4.54 -12.37 9.43
CA ALA A 86 4.20 -11.08 8.85
C ALA A 86 5.47 -10.20 8.74
N PRO A 87 5.61 -9.40 7.65
CA PRO A 87 6.73 -8.49 7.51
C PRO A 87 6.81 -7.49 8.66
N ALA A 88 8.03 -7.24 9.16
CA ALA A 88 8.25 -6.24 10.20
C ALA A 88 7.74 -4.85 9.78
N PRO A 89 7.27 -4.00 10.70
CA PRO A 89 6.73 -2.67 10.36
C PRO A 89 7.70 -1.80 9.57
N ALA A 90 9.00 -1.86 9.88
CA ALA A 90 10.03 -1.14 9.14
C ALA A 90 10.16 -1.63 7.68
N ALA A 91 9.95 -2.92 7.41
CA ALA A 91 9.95 -3.46 6.06
C ALA A 91 8.73 -2.99 5.25
N LEU A 92 7.56 -2.88 5.89
CA LEU A 92 6.38 -2.29 5.26
C LEU A 92 6.57 -0.80 4.97
N PHE A 93 7.15 -0.04 5.91
CA PHE A 93 7.54 1.36 5.67
C PHE A 93 8.50 1.49 4.48
N ALA A 94 9.56 0.66 4.45
CA ALA A 94 10.52 0.63 3.37
C ALA A 94 9.91 0.25 2.01
N ARG A 95 8.89 -0.59 2.01
CA ARG A 95 8.20 -1.03 0.79
C ARG A 95 7.27 0.04 0.23
N PHE A 96 6.52 0.73 1.10
CA PHE A 96 5.47 1.66 0.69
C PHE A 96 5.97 3.10 0.57
N LEU A 97 6.78 3.61 1.51
CA LEU A 97 6.96 5.06 1.67
C LEU A 97 8.35 5.59 1.28
N THR A 98 9.42 4.81 1.34
CA THR A 98 10.79 5.33 1.14
C THR A 98 11.08 5.88 -0.26
N TRP A 99 10.31 5.48 -1.27
CA TRP A 99 10.45 5.98 -2.64
C TRP A 99 9.42 7.08 -2.98
N ALA A 100 8.44 7.30 -2.09
CA ALA A 100 7.37 8.28 -2.23
C ALA A 100 7.68 9.61 -1.52
N THR A 101 8.79 9.69 -0.78
CA THR A 101 9.22 10.91 -0.10
C THR A 101 9.46 12.03 -1.12
N PRO A 102 9.12 13.29 -0.76
CA PRO A 102 9.42 14.47 -1.57
C PRO A 102 10.91 14.60 -1.89
#